data_AF-A0A940J8Y6-F1
#
_entry.id   AF-A0A940J8Y6-F1
#
_cell.length_a   1.000
_cell.length_b   1.000
_cell.length_c   1.000
_cell.angle_alpha   90.00
_cell.angle_beta   90.00
_cell.angle_gamma   90.00
#
_symmetry.space_group_name_H-M   'P 1'
#
loop_
_entity.id
_entity.type
_entity.pdbx_description
1 polymer ?
#
loop_
_entity_poly.entity_id
_entity_poly.type
_entity_poly.pdbx_seq_one_letter_code
_entity_poly.pdbx_strand_id
1 'polypeptide(L)' 'VGFEGELVWDSTKPDGTPRKLLDVGRLRELGWQAATPLACGIQETYAWFLSHELGSDVYASNE' A
#
# COMPACT_ATOMS: atom_id res chain seq x y z
N VAL A 1 12.92 4.37 7.24
CA VAL A 1 12.80 5.44 6.21
C VAL A 1 12.16 6.67 6.81
N GLY A 2 12.50 7.88 6.34
CA GLY A 2 12.04 9.16 6.89
C GLY A 2 11.95 10.24 5.80
N PHE A 3 11.01 10.08 4.86
CA PHE A 3 10.75 11.10 3.85
C PHE A 3 10.11 12.33 4.52
N GLU A 4 10.77 13.48 4.42
CA GLU A 4 10.35 14.76 4.99
C GLU A 4 9.88 15.77 3.93
N GLY A 5 9.78 15.35 2.67
CA GLY A 5 9.30 16.20 1.59
C GLY A 5 7.79 16.39 1.59
N GLU A 6 7.32 17.34 0.78
CA GLU A 6 5.89 17.63 0.62
C GLU A 6 5.24 16.76 -0.46
N LEU A 7 4.00 16.36 -0.22
CA LEU A 7 3.14 15.76 -1.23
C LEU A 7 2.45 16.90 -2.01
N VAL A 8 2.70 16.97 -3.32
CA VAL A 8 2.14 18.01 -4.21
C VAL A 8 1.22 17.38 -5.24
N TRP A 9 0.00 17.91 -5.34
CA TRP A 9 -0.98 17.52 -6.37
C TRP A 9 -0.94 18.50 -7.53
N ASP A 10 -0.63 18.03 -8.74
CA ASP A 10 -0.67 18.82 -9.96
C ASP A 10 -2.07 18.76 -10.61
N SER A 11 -2.90 19.76 -10.32
CA SER A 11 -4.26 19.88 -10.85
C SER A 11 -4.34 20.27 -12.32
N THR A 12 -3.21 20.47 -13.01
CA THR A 12 -3.20 20.68 -14.47
C THR A 12 -3.39 19.39 -15.25
N LYS A 13 -3.23 18.24 -14.58
CA LYS A 13 -3.43 16.91 -15.15
C LYS A 13 -4.90 16.49 -15.00
N PRO A 14 -5.48 15.80 -15.99
CA PRO A 14 -6.86 15.35 -15.91
C PRO A 14 -6.99 14.25 -14.85
N ASP A 15 -8.04 14.35 -14.04
CA ASP A 15 -8.46 13.27 -13.15
C ASP A 15 -9.14 12.15 -13.93
N GLY A 16 -9.07 10.93 -13.37
CA GLY A 16 -9.86 9.80 -13.83
C GLY A 16 -11.34 9.92 -13.45
N THR A 17 -12.07 8.80 -13.51
CA THR A 17 -13.46 8.76 -13.04
C THR A 17 -13.51 9.08 -11.53
N PRO A 18 -14.37 10.02 -11.07
CA PRO A 18 -14.38 10.48 -9.67
C PRO A 18 -14.59 9.38 -8.63
N ARG A 19 -15.24 8.28 -9.01
CA ARG A 19 -15.51 7.15 -8.12
C ARG A 19 -15.55 5.83 -8.90
N LYS A 20 -14.77 4.87 -8.44
CA LYS A 20 -14.78 3.48 -8.93
C LYS A 20 -14.60 2.54 -7.74
N LEU A 21 -15.63 1.77 -7.44
CA LEU A 21 -15.65 0.77 -6.37
C LEU A 21 -16.51 -0.42 -6.77
N LEU A 22 -16.29 -1.55 -6.11
CA LEU A 22 -17.13 -2.74 -6.23
C LEU A 22 -18.18 -2.75 -5.11
N ASP A 23 -19.39 -3.18 -5.43
CA ASP A 23 -20.34 -3.62 -4.41
C ASP A 23 -19.96 -5.04 -3.96
N VAL A 24 -19.72 -5.20 -2.66
CA VAL A 24 -19.31 -6.46 -2.04
C VAL A 24 -20.42 -7.09 -1.19
N GLY A 25 -21.67 -6.63 -1.33
CA GLY A 25 -22.84 -7.13 -0.59
C GLY A 25 -22.98 -8.65 -0.66
N ARG A 26 -22.91 -9.22 -1.87
CA ARG A 26 -23.00 -10.67 -2.07
C ARG A 26 -21.91 -11.46 -1.33
N LEU A 27 -20.68 -10.92 -1.25
CA LEU A 27 -19.61 -11.58 -0.49
C LEU A 27 -19.90 -11.55 1.02
N ARG A 28 -20.44 -10.43 1.52
CA ARG A 28 -20.86 -10.31 2.93
C ARG A 28 -22.00 -11.25 3.29
N GLU A 29 -22.98 -11.42 2.40
CA GLU A 29 -24.07 -12.39 2.58
C GLU A 29 -23.57 -13.83 2.67
N LEU A 30 -22.49 -14.16 1.96
CA LEU A 30 -21.79 -15.44 2.04
C LEU A 30 -20.90 -15.57 3.29
N GLY A 31 -20.92 -14.58 4.19
CA GLY A 31 -20.14 -14.57 5.43
C GLY A 31 -18.70 -14.10 5.27
N TRP A 32 -18.32 -13.59 4.09
CA TRP A 32 -16.96 -13.09 3.86
C TRP A 32 -16.84 -11.59 4.17
N GLN A 33 -15.75 -11.21 4.83
CA GLN A 33 -15.41 -9.82 5.11
C GLN A 33 -13.90 -9.63 4.96
N ALA A 34 -13.49 -8.50 4.36
CA ALA A 34 -12.09 -8.12 4.32
C ALA A 34 -11.57 -7.85 5.74
N ALA A 35 -10.53 -8.58 6.14
CA ALA A 35 -9.95 -8.49 7.48
C ALA A 35 -8.85 -7.42 7.60
N THR A 36 -8.20 -7.07 6.48
CA THR A 36 -7.03 -6.18 6.47
C THR A 36 -7.43 -4.75 6.08
N PRO A 37 -7.30 -3.76 6.98
CA PRO A 37 -7.43 -2.35 6.63
C PRO A 37 -6.30 -1.90 5.69
N LEU A 38 -6.57 -0.88 4.85
CA LEU A 38 -5.60 -0.39 3.87
C LEU A 38 -4.26 0.03 4.50
N ALA A 39 -4.31 0.76 5.62
CA ALA A 39 -3.10 1.22 6.30
C ALA A 39 -2.20 0.06 6.75
N CYS A 40 -2.79 -1.00 7.32
CA CYS A 40 -2.07 -2.21 7.72
C CYS A 40 -1.46 -2.90 6.50
N GLY A 41 -2.25 -3.08 5.45
CA GLY A 41 -1.76 -3.70 4.21
C GLY A 41 -0.58 -2.95 3.57
N ILE A 42 -0.62 -1.61 3.55
CA ILE A 42 0.50 -0.78 3.04
C ILE A 42 1.75 -0.98 3.90
N GLN A 43 1.62 -0.94 5.23
CA GLN A 43 2.74 -1.10 6.16
C GLN A 43 3.40 -2.48 6.01
N GLU A 44 2.59 -3.55 6.02
CA GLU A 44 3.07 -4.93 5.89
C GLU A 44 3.74 -5.16 4.54
N THR A 45 3.14 -4.67 3.45
CA THR A 45 3.70 -4.79 2.10
C THR A 45 5.02 -4.05 1.98
N TYR A 46 5.12 -2.85 2.55
CA TYR A 46 6.35 -2.07 2.53
C TYR A 46 7.46 -2.73 3.36
N ALA A 47 7.12 -3.27 4.54
CA ALA A 47 8.07 -4.02 5.35
C ALA A 47 8.58 -5.28 4.62
N TRP A 48 7.68 -5.99 3.93
CA TRP A 48 8.04 -7.12 3.07
C TRP A 48 8.97 -6.69 1.93
N PHE A 49 8.67 -5.58 1.25
CA PHE A 49 9.51 -5.04 0.18
C PHE A 49 10.93 -4.76 0.69
N LEU A 50 11.07 -4.09 1.84
CA LEU A 50 12.38 -3.81 2.43
C LEU A 50 13.15 -5.08 2.77
N SER A 51 12.48 -6.13 3.25
CA SER A 51 13.15 -7.38 3.59
C SER A 51 13.60 -8.21 2.38
N HIS A 52 13.02 -7.97 1.20
CA HIS A 52 13.32 -8.71 -0.02
C HIS A 52 14.20 -7.95 -1.02
N GLU A 53 14.19 -6.61 -1.00
CA GLU A 53 15.02 -5.78 -1.89
C GLU A 53 16.33 -5.33 -1.23
N LEU A 54 16.36 -5.15 0.10
CA LEU A 54 17.63 -4.88 0.82
C LEU A 54 18.37 -6.17 1.22
N GLY A 55 17.76 -7.33 0.93
CA GLY A 55 18.28 -8.66 1.24
C GLY A 55 19.25 -9.24 0.21
N SER A 56 19.60 -8.54 -0.88
CA SER A 56 20.63 -9.02 -1.81
C SER A 56 22.02 -8.40 -1.60
N ASP A 57 22.20 -7.22 -1.00
CA ASP A 57 23.54 -6.60 -0.93
C ASP A 57 23.87 -5.71 0.29
N VAL A 58 22.97 -5.39 1.23
CA VAL A 58 23.22 -4.27 2.20
C VAL A 58 23.38 -4.67 3.67
N TYR A 59 22.99 -5.87 4.10
CA TYR A 59 23.08 -6.27 5.53
C TYR A 59 24.16 -7.32 5.85
N ALA A 60 25.03 -7.69 4.90
CA ALA A 60 26.10 -8.66 5.12
C ALA A 60 27.36 -8.10 5.78
N SER A 61 27.39 -6.81 6.16
CA SER A 61 28.58 -6.17 6.73
C SER A 61 28.22 -5.26 7.89
N ASN A 62 27.98 -5.85 9.05
CA ASN A 62 28.22 -5.24 10.35
C ASN A 62 28.45 -6.37 11.38
N GLU A 63 29.57 -7.08 11.19
CA GLU A 63 30.44 -7.54 12.28
C GLU A 63 31.74 -6.73 12.21
#